data_AF-A0A6I4NRK0-F1
#
_entry.id   AF-A0A6I4NRK0-F1
#
_cell.length_a   1.000
_cell.length_b   1.000
_cell.length_c   1.000
_cell.angle_alpha   90.00
_cell.angle_beta   90.00
_cell.angle_gamma   90.00
#
_symmetry.space_group_name_H-M   'P 1'
#
loop_
_entity.id
_entity.type
_entity.pdbx_description
1 polymer ?
#
loop_
_entity_poly.entity_id
_entity_poly.type
_entity_poly.pdbx_seq_one_letter_code
_entity_poly.pdbx_strand_id
1 'polypeptide(L)'
;MFLLLISLFGFGFILAILFGDIKTFGLNKTVGWAYDISHETIFTAILFTCSQILFIIGYLVLFLLRRKTNYLISIAHFELIILSLALLSYENFKINIVLSVVSLILFLVNILKSDK
;
A
#
# COMPACT_ATOMS: atom_id res chain seq x y z
N MET A 1 -11.83 16.47 1.51
CA MET A 1 -11.26 15.50 2.46
C MET A 1 -10.67 14.28 1.78
N PHE A 2 -11.42 13.53 0.95
CA PHE A 2 -10.85 12.41 0.17
C PHE A 2 -9.69 12.83 -0.75
N LEU A 3 -9.87 13.91 -1.51
CA LEU A 3 -8.80 14.49 -2.34
C LEU A 3 -7.58 14.93 -1.52
N LEU A 4 -7.79 15.35 -0.26
CA LEU A 4 -6.70 15.72 0.64
C LEU A 4 -5.91 14.48 1.06
N LEU A 5 -6.59 13.38 1.42
CA LEU A 5 -5.93 12.11 1.75
C LEU A 5 -5.15 11.54 0.56
N ILE A 6 -5.70 11.57 -0.65
CA ILE A 6 -4.97 11.18 -1.86
C ILE A 6 -3.76 12.08 -2.09
N SER A 7 -3.91 13.39 -1.95
CA SER A 7 -2.80 14.32 -2.15
C SER A 7 -1.68 14.09 -1.14
N LEU A 8 -2.03 13.79 0.12
CA LEU A 8 -1.08 13.52 1.20
C LEU A 8 -0.38 12.18 0.99
N PHE A 9 -1.12 11.15 0.54
CA PHE A 9 -0.55 9.88 0.09
C PHE A 9 0.42 10.06 -1.08
N GLY A 10 -0.01 10.73 -2.14
CA GLY A 10 0.80 10.96 -3.33
C GLY A 10 2.07 11.76 -3.02
N PHE A 11 1.97 12.75 -2.14
CA PHE A 11 3.12 13.51 -1.66
C PHE A 11 4.11 12.62 -0.88
N GLY A 12 3.61 11.80 0.06
CA GLY A 12 4.45 10.84 0.81
C GLY A 12 5.12 9.81 -0.10
N PHE A 13 4.42 9.35 -1.14
CA PHE A 13 4.95 8.42 -2.14
C PHE A 13 6.07 9.06 -2.98
N ILE A 14 5.90 10.32 -3.41
CA ILE A 14 6.93 11.08 -4.13
C ILE A 14 8.17 11.27 -3.24
N LEU A 15 7.99 11.61 -1.96
CA LEU A 15 9.11 11.73 -1.01
C LEU A 15 9.84 10.38 -0.85
N ALA A 16 9.10 9.27 -0.73
CA ALA A 16 9.69 7.94 -0.64
C ALA A 16 10.50 7.55 -1.89
N ILE A 17 10.09 8.00 -3.09
CA ILE A 17 10.87 7.78 -4.32
C ILE A 17 12.11 8.69 -4.37
N LEU A 18 11.97 9.97 -4.02
CA LEU A 18 13.06 10.95 -4.11
C LEU A 18 14.17 10.69 -3.08
N PHE A 19 13.79 10.22 -1.88
CA PHE A 19 14.71 10.01 -0.76
C PHE A 19 14.93 8.52 -0.43
N GLY A 20 14.30 7.61 -1.16
CA GLY A 20 14.50 6.19 -0.99
C GLY A 20 15.81 5.74 -1.64
N ASP A 21 16.67 5.09 -0.87
CA ASP A 21 17.83 4.38 -1.42
C ASP A 21 17.31 3.23 -2.30
N ILE A 22 17.32 3.44 -3.62
CA ILE A 22 17.03 2.38 -4.58
C ILE A 22 18.20 1.40 -4.50
N LYS A 23 18.07 0.37 -3.65
CA LYS A 23 18.83 -0.86 -3.78
C LYS A 23 18.44 -1.47 -5.13
N THR A 24 19.16 -1.11 -6.18
CA THR A 24 19.05 -1.78 -7.46
C THR A 24 19.37 -3.25 -7.19
N PHE A 25 18.41 -4.14 -7.46
CA PHE A 25 18.65 -5.58 -7.39
C PHE A 25 19.91 -5.86 -8.22
N GLY A 26 20.97 -6.29 -7.55
CA GLY A 26 22.28 -6.46 -8.16
C GLY A 26 22.23 -7.64 -9.12
N LEU A 27 21.82 -7.43 -10.36
CA LEU A 27 22.09 -8.38 -11.42
C LEU A 27 23.61 -8.52 -11.49
N ASN A 28 24.13 -9.66 -11.04
CA ASN A 28 25.53 -9.98 -11.21
C ASN A 28 25.78 -10.14 -12.71
N LYS A 29 26.32 -9.09 -13.34
CA LYS A 29 26.58 -9.04 -14.79
C LYS A 29 27.47 -10.20 -15.27
N THR A 30 28.20 -10.85 -14.36
CA THR A 30 29.13 -11.94 -14.67
C THR A 30 28.47 -13.31 -14.73
N VAL A 31 27.33 -13.52 -14.04
CA VAL A 31 26.71 -14.87 -13.91
C VAL A 31 25.30 -14.92 -14.52
N GLY A 32 24.69 -13.78 -14.88
CA GLY A 32 23.37 -13.74 -15.50
C GLY A 32 22.24 -14.30 -14.62
N TRP A 33 22.52 -14.59 -13.36
CA TRP A 33 21.54 -15.05 -12.37
C TRP A 33 20.98 -13.85 -11.62
N ALA A 34 19.65 -13.75 -11.64
CA ALA A 34 18.91 -12.92 -10.71
C ALA A 34 19.09 -13.50 -9.29
N TYR A 35 19.21 -12.63 -8.29
CA TYR A 35 19.13 -13.03 -6.87
C TYR A 35 17.98 -14.02 -6.66
N ASP A 36 18.17 -15.04 -5.84
CA ASP A 36 17.09 -15.92 -5.35
C ASP A 36 16.07 -15.06 -4.62
N ILE A 37 15.05 -14.59 -5.35
CA ILE A 37 13.94 -13.86 -4.77
C ILE A 37 13.16 -14.89 -3.93
N SER A 38 13.13 -14.68 -2.61
CA SER A 38 12.42 -15.59 -1.72
C SER A 38 10.91 -15.53 -2.00
N HIS A 39 10.23 -16.66 -1.86
CA HIS A 39 8.76 -16.72 -2.00
C HIS A 39 8.07 -15.70 -1.07
N GLU A 40 8.64 -15.45 0.12
CA GLU A 40 8.14 -14.46 1.07
C GLU A 40 8.20 -13.02 0.52
N THR A 41 9.28 -12.65 -0.17
CA THR A 41 9.41 -11.31 -0.77
C THR A 41 8.42 -11.07 -1.90
N ILE A 42 8.20 -12.07 -2.78
CA ILE A 42 7.21 -11.99 -3.85
C ILE A 42 5.80 -11.87 -3.26
N PHE A 43 5.47 -12.73 -2.31
CA PHE A 43 4.15 -12.74 -1.67
C PHE A 43 3.86 -11.42 -0.95
N THR A 44 4.84 -10.89 -0.21
CA THR A 44 4.71 -9.59 0.47
C THR A 44 4.52 -8.46 -0.54
N ALA A 45 5.30 -8.44 -1.63
CA ALA A 45 5.18 -7.43 -2.66
C ALA A 45 3.79 -7.44 -3.31
N ILE A 46 3.25 -8.62 -3.64
CA ILE A 46 1.92 -8.75 -4.24
C ILE A 46 0.83 -8.21 -3.30
N LEU A 47 0.83 -8.64 -2.03
CA LEU A 47 -0.18 -8.20 -1.06
C LEU A 47 -0.10 -6.70 -0.80
N PHE A 48 1.12 -6.17 -0.61
CA PHE A 48 1.36 -4.76 -0.44
C PHE A 48 0.86 -3.96 -1.65
N THR A 49 1.30 -4.32 -2.86
CA THR A 49 0.88 -3.60 -4.08
C THR A 49 -0.64 -3.67 -4.26
N CYS A 50 -1.27 -4.81 -4.00
CA CYS A 50 -2.72 -4.94 -4.06
C CYS A 50 -3.44 -4.01 -3.06
N SER A 51 -2.97 -3.93 -1.80
CA SER A 51 -3.57 -3.06 -0.79
C SER A 51 -3.44 -1.58 -1.16
N GLN A 52 -2.28 -1.17 -1.68
CA GLN A 52 -2.05 0.21 -2.16
C GLN A 52 -2.96 0.57 -3.35
N ILE A 53 -3.06 -0.33 -4.34
CA ILE A 53 -3.92 -0.14 -5.50
C ILE A 53 -5.39 0.00 -5.08
N LEU A 54 -5.87 -0.84 -4.17
CA LEU A 54 -7.23 -0.75 -3.66
C LEU A 54 -7.47 0.53 -2.85
N PHE A 55 -6.48 1.00 -2.10
CA PHE A 55 -6.59 2.29 -1.43
C PHE A 55 -6.78 3.45 -2.43
N ILE A 56 -5.95 3.51 -3.48
CA ILE A 56 -6.02 4.61 -4.45
C ILE A 56 -7.22 4.46 -5.38
N ILE A 57 -7.25 3.36 -6.15
CA ILE A 57 -8.25 3.14 -7.20
C ILE A 57 -9.60 2.81 -6.58
N GLY A 58 -9.62 1.99 -5.54
CA GLY A 58 -10.87 1.56 -4.91
C GLY A 58 -11.64 2.73 -4.29
N TYR A 59 -10.97 3.61 -3.55
CA TYR A 59 -11.64 4.81 -3.04
C TYR A 59 -11.92 5.84 -4.14
N LEU A 60 -11.09 5.93 -5.19
CA LEU A 60 -11.40 6.78 -6.34
C LEU A 60 -12.73 6.36 -6.99
N VAL A 61 -12.93 5.06 -7.18
CA VAL A 61 -14.19 4.49 -7.68
C VAL A 61 -15.34 4.82 -6.75
N LEU A 62 -15.19 4.62 -5.43
CA LEU A 62 -16.24 4.97 -4.46
C LEU A 62 -16.61 6.46 -4.51
N PHE A 63 -15.61 7.33 -4.65
CA PHE A 63 -15.81 8.76 -4.80
C PHE A 63 -16.55 9.11 -6.11
N LEU A 64 -16.19 8.50 -7.24
CA LEU A 64 -16.87 8.68 -8.52
C LEU A 64 -18.33 8.19 -8.47
N LEU A 65 -18.58 7.11 -7.74
CA LEU A 65 -19.93 6.57 -7.46
C LEU A 65 -20.71 7.40 -6.44
N ARG A 66 -20.14 8.49 -5.91
CA ARG A 66 -20.71 9.37 -4.87
C ARG A 66 -21.12 8.63 -3.59
N ARG A 67 -20.46 7.50 -3.31
CA ARG A 67 -20.70 6.67 -2.13
C ARG A 67 -20.13 7.36 -0.89
N LYS A 68 -20.92 7.44 0.18
CA LYS A 68 -20.47 7.94 1.49
C LYS A 68 -19.74 6.83 2.21
N THR A 69 -18.44 7.01 2.43
CA THR A 69 -17.61 6.08 3.20
C THR A 69 -17.57 6.47 4.67
N ASN A 70 -17.30 5.50 5.54
CA ASN A 70 -17.13 5.81 6.95
C ASN A 70 -15.77 6.52 7.15
N TYR A 71 -15.83 7.72 7.72
CA TYR A 71 -14.65 8.56 7.91
C TYR A 71 -13.58 7.92 8.79
N LEU A 72 -13.97 7.38 9.95
CA LEU A 72 -13.04 6.78 10.91
C LEU A 72 -12.33 5.57 10.32
N ILE A 73 -13.07 4.73 9.58
CA ILE A 73 -12.48 3.57 8.90
C ILE A 73 -11.53 4.01 7.79
N SER A 74 -11.85 5.09 7.07
CA SER A 74 -11.01 5.61 6.00
C SER A 74 -9.70 6.21 6.51
N ILE A 75 -9.72 6.89 7.66
CA ILE A 75 -8.48 7.37 8.32
C ILE A 75 -7.65 6.20 8.82
N ALA A 76 -8.25 5.26 9.55
CA ALA A 76 -7.52 4.10 10.07
C ALA A 76 -6.86 3.30 8.94
N HIS A 77 -7.55 3.18 7.80
CA HIS A 77 -7.00 2.54 6.62
C HIS A 77 -5.83 3.35 6.02
N PHE A 78 -5.95 4.67 5.94
CA PHE A 78 -4.85 5.53 5.47
C PHE A 78 -3.61 5.45 6.39
N GLU A 79 -3.80 5.44 7.70
CA GLU A 79 -2.70 5.30 8.68
C GLU A 79 -2.00 3.95 8.53
N LEU A 80 -2.75 2.85 8.34
CA LEU A 80 -2.16 1.53 8.06
C LEU A 80 -1.34 1.51 6.78
N ILE A 81 -1.81 2.21 5.74
CA ILE A 81 -1.11 2.32 4.46
C ILE A 81 0.23 3.05 4.63
N ILE A 82 0.26 4.16 5.39
CA ILE A 82 1.50 4.88 5.71
C ILE A 82 2.44 4.00 6.55
N LEU A 83 1.91 3.34 7.58
CA LEU A 83 2.69 2.48 8.46
C LEU A 83 3.32 1.31 7.68
N SER A 84 2.56 0.69 6.79
CA SER A 84 3.03 -0.38 5.90
C SER A 84 4.12 0.11 4.94
N LEU A 85 4.00 1.33 4.41
CA LEU A 85 5.05 1.95 3.59
C LEU A 85 6.33 2.19 4.40
N ALA A 86 6.23 2.71 5.63
CA ALA A 86 7.38 2.95 6.50
C ALA A 86 8.10 1.66 6.89
N LEU A 87 7.36 0.57 7.14
CA LEU A 87 7.91 -0.74 7.49
C LEU A 87 8.64 -1.43 6.33
N LEU A 88 8.34 -1.05 5.08
CA LEU A 88 9.05 -1.56 3.91
C LEU A 88 10.56 -1.22 3.98
N SER A 89 10.90 -0.04 4.48
CA SER A 89 12.29 0.42 4.63
C SER A 89 13.11 -0.38 5.65
N TYR A 90 12.45 -1.12 6.55
CA TYR A 90 13.09 -1.93 7.59
C TYR A 90 13.16 -3.43 7.26
N GLU A 91 12.81 -3.83 6.02
CA GLU A 91 12.82 -5.22 5.56
C GLU A 91 11.99 -6.20 6.44
N ASN A 92 11.01 -5.67 7.19
CA ASN A 92 10.15 -6.43 8.09
C ASN A 92 8.94 -7.05 7.36
N PHE A 93 9.19 -8.02 6.49
CA PHE A 93 8.17 -8.62 5.60
C PHE A 93 6.97 -9.22 6.34
N LYS A 94 7.18 -9.93 7.46
CA LYS A 94 6.10 -10.60 8.21
C LYS A 94 5.07 -9.61 8.76
N ILE A 95 5.53 -8.50 9.33
CA ILE A 95 4.65 -7.45 9.86
C ILE A 95 3.93 -6.76 8.71
N ASN A 96 4.63 -6.51 7.60
CA ASN A 96 4.04 -5.87 6.43
C ASN A 96 2.87 -6.70 5.86
N ILE A 97 3.03 -8.02 5.72
CA ILE A 97 1.95 -8.93 5.30
C ILE A 97 0.71 -8.76 6.19
N VAL A 98 0.88 -8.77 7.52
CA VAL A 98 -0.24 -8.63 8.47
C VAL A 98 -0.94 -7.30 8.26
N LEU A 99 -0.19 -6.20 8.13
CA LEU A 99 -0.76 -4.87 7.90
C LEU A 99 -1.48 -4.78 6.55
N SER A 100 -0.93 -5.35 5.47
CA SER A 100 -1.58 -5.40 4.17
C SER A 100 -2.89 -6.19 4.22
N VAL A 101 -2.94 -7.33 4.91
CA VAL A 101 -4.18 -8.10 5.09
C VAL A 101 -5.22 -7.30 5.88
N VAL A 102 -4.82 -6.65 6.98
CA VAL A 102 -5.74 -5.80 7.76
C VAL A 102 -6.24 -4.61 6.93
N SER A 103 -5.38 -4.01 6.11
CA SER A 103 -5.76 -2.94 5.16
C SER A 103 -6.82 -3.42 4.17
N LEU A 104 -6.66 -4.61 3.58
CA LEU A 104 -7.68 -5.21 2.71
C LEU A 104 -9.01 -5.42 3.43
N ILE A 105 -8.97 -5.91 4.67
CA ILE A 105 -10.18 -6.10 5.48
C ILE A 105 -10.87 -4.76 5.75
N LEU A 106 -10.12 -3.72 6.15
CA LEU A 106 -10.70 -2.39 6.37
C LEU A 106 -11.34 -1.82 5.12
N PHE A 107 -10.72 -2.02 3.95
CA PHE A 107 -11.29 -1.59 2.67
C PHE A 107 -12.65 -2.26 2.42
N LEU A 108 -12.74 -3.59 2.58
CA LEU A 108 -13.98 -4.34 2.41
C LEU A 108 -15.05 -3.90 3.42
N VAL A 109 -14.70 -3.75 4.70
CA VAL A 109 -15.62 -3.27 5.73
C VAL A 109 -16.15 -1.88 5.40
N ASN A 110 -15.29 -0.99 4.87
CA ASN A 110 -15.70 0.35 4.48
C ASN A 110 -16.65 0.36 3.28
N ILE A 111 -16.44 -0.53 2.29
CA ILE A 111 -17.37 -0.72 1.17
C ILE A 111 -18.73 -1.18 1.68
N LEU A 112 -18.75 -2.18 2.56
CA LEU A 112 -19.99 -2.77 3.10
C LEU A 112 -20.78 -1.78 3.95
N LYS A 113 -20.08 -0.95 4.73
CA LYS A 113 -20.70 0.14 5.53
C LYS A 113 -20.98 1.40 4.72
N SER A 114 -20.60 1.45 3.46
CA SER A 114 -20.82 2.63 2.65
C SER A 114 -22.27 2.69 2.16
N ASP A 115 -22.85 3.88 2.23
CA ASP A 115 -24.19 4.19 1.75
C ASP A 115 -24.14 5.08 0.50
N LYS A 116 -25.24 5.14 -0.26
CA LYS A 116 -25.38 6.07 -1.39
C LYS A 116 -25.71 7.49 -0.93
#